data_AF-A0A0C2BC25-F1
#
_entry.id   AF-A0A0C2BC25-F1
#
_cell.length_a   1.000
_cell.length_b   1.000
_cell.length_c   1.000
_cell.angle_alpha   90.00
_cell.angle_beta   90.00
_cell.angle_gamma   90.00
#
_symmetry.space_group_name_H-M   'P 1'
#
loop_
_entity.id
_entity.type
_entity.pdbx_description
1 polymer ?
#
loop_
_entity_poly.entity_id
_entity_poly.type
_entity_poly.pdbx_seq_one_letter_code
_entity_poly.pdbx_strand_id
1 'polypeptide(L)'
;MLNMIGIKGGKVTEPGPGVSPCDEDPEHLYRTLHPWSVYQVSEDELKQGFQRLREALPKNDWKIVEYGPNKSKDKTLEMTADYKKERFSVNAELHISTASTKEKTPLILINVVSACFRAPAGTKLDQEF
;
A
#
# COMPACT_ATOMS: atom_id res chain seq x y z
N MET A 1 -11.13 0.99 2.50
CA MET A 1 -10.29 -0.19 2.18
C MET A 1 -10.16 -1.17 3.34
N LEU A 2 -9.95 -0.70 4.59
CA LEU A 2 -9.92 -1.55 5.80
C LEU A 2 -11.08 -2.56 5.89
N ASN A 3 -12.32 -2.13 5.61
CA ASN A 3 -13.49 -3.02 5.61
C ASN A 3 -13.38 -4.18 4.58
N MET A 4 -12.69 -3.97 3.45
CA MET A 4 -12.47 -5.01 2.45
C MET A 4 -11.44 -6.06 2.92
N ILE A 5 -10.44 -5.64 3.72
CA ILE A 5 -9.51 -6.55 4.41
C ILE A 5 -10.23 -7.30 5.52
N GLY A 6 -11.27 -6.74 6.13
CA GLY A 6 -12.22 -7.38 7.05
C GLY A 6 -11.60 -8.19 8.20
N ILE A 7 -10.43 -7.79 8.68
CA ILE A 7 -9.80 -8.31 9.91
C ILE A 7 -10.42 -7.53 11.07
N LYS A 8 -11.04 -8.24 12.02
CA LYS A 8 -11.77 -7.62 13.14
C LYS A 8 -10.98 -7.59 14.45
N GLY A 9 -10.00 -8.48 14.61
CA GLY A 9 -9.23 -8.65 15.86
C GLY A 9 -7.85 -7.99 15.87
N GLY A 10 -7.44 -7.35 14.78
CA GLY A 10 -6.10 -6.76 14.64
C GLY A 10 -6.00 -5.30 15.07
N LYS A 11 -4.76 -4.85 15.27
CA LYS A 11 -4.45 -3.42 15.42
C LYS A 11 -4.24 -2.79 14.06
N VAL A 12 -4.62 -1.53 13.95
CA VAL A 12 -4.39 -0.69 12.78
C VAL A 12 -3.48 0.45 13.20
N THR A 13 -2.41 0.70 12.45
CA THR A 13 -1.56 1.87 12.69
C THR A 13 -2.32 3.15 12.38
N GLU A 14 -1.99 4.25 13.03
CA GLU A 14 -2.52 5.55 12.62
C GLU A 14 -2.05 5.87 11.19
N PRO A 15 -2.96 6.21 10.26
CA PRO A 15 -2.58 6.58 8.91
C PRO A 15 -1.85 7.92 8.93
N GLY A 16 -0.62 7.96 8.42
CA GLY A 16 0.19 9.18 8.36
C GLY A 16 0.25 9.73 6.94
N PRO A 17 -0.22 10.95 6.64
CA PRO A 17 0.02 11.54 5.32
C PRO A 17 1.52 11.79 5.13
N GLY A 18 2.09 11.16 4.11
CA GLY A 18 3.40 11.47 3.58
C GLY A 18 3.26 12.15 2.23
N VAL A 19 4.24 12.97 1.89
CA VAL A 19 4.46 13.44 0.52
C VAL A 19 5.74 12.76 0.02
N SER A 20 5.93 12.63 -1.29
CA SER A 20 7.22 12.25 -1.87
C SER A 20 7.36 12.87 -3.25
N PRO A 21 8.57 13.22 -3.70
CA PRO A 21 8.80 13.66 -5.07
C PRO A 21 8.48 12.53 -6.05
N CYS A 22 8.05 12.89 -7.25
CA CYS A 22 7.90 11.94 -8.34
C CYS A 22 9.17 11.86 -9.17
N ASP A 23 9.60 10.64 -9.50
CA ASP A 23 10.83 10.40 -10.28
C ASP A 23 10.82 11.06 -11.67
N GLU A 24 9.63 11.31 -12.21
CA GLU A 24 9.43 11.96 -13.52
C GLU A 24 9.91 13.42 -13.55
N ASP A 25 9.70 14.16 -12.46
CA ASP A 25 10.15 15.55 -12.28
C ASP A 25 10.22 15.85 -10.76
N PRO A 26 11.31 15.42 -10.09
CA PRO A 26 11.41 15.49 -8.63
C PRO A 26 11.39 16.91 -8.06
N GLU A 27 11.67 17.92 -8.88
CA GLU A 27 11.70 19.33 -8.47
C GLU A 27 10.30 19.95 -8.44
N HIS A 28 9.39 19.51 -9.31
CA HIS A 28 8.09 20.15 -9.48
C HIS A 28 6.90 19.22 -9.27
N LEU A 29 7.10 17.90 -9.26
CA LEU A 29 6.03 16.93 -9.09
C LEU A 29 6.14 16.19 -7.76
N TYR A 30 5.01 16.09 -7.08
CA TYR A 30 4.87 15.35 -5.83
C TYR A 30 3.69 14.38 -5.89
N ARG A 31 3.75 13.34 -5.08
CA ARG A 31 2.63 12.43 -4.82
C ARG A 31 2.39 12.34 -3.32
N THR A 32 1.13 12.15 -2.94
CA THR A 32 0.75 11.84 -1.57
C THR A 32 0.78 10.34 -1.35
N LEU A 33 1.30 9.92 -0.20
CA LEU A 33 1.31 8.54 0.28
C LEU A 33 0.56 8.49 1.61
N HIS A 34 -0.36 7.55 1.77
CA HIS A 34 -1.01 7.29 3.05
C HIS A 34 -0.76 5.83 3.43
N PRO A 35 0.38 5.53 4.07
CA PRO A 35 0.69 4.21 4.57
C PRO A 35 -0.10 3.93 5.85
N TRP A 36 -0.59 2.70 5.97
CA TRP A 36 -1.11 2.14 7.20
C TRP A 36 -1.05 0.63 7.14
N SER A 37 -1.03 -0.02 8.31
CA SER A 37 -0.93 -1.47 8.40
C SER A 37 -1.99 -2.04 9.32
N VAL A 38 -2.38 -3.30 9.06
CA VAL A 38 -3.09 -4.13 10.05
C VAL A 38 -2.17 -5.25 10.53
N TYR A 39 -2.11 -5.47 11.83
CA TYR A 39 -1.12 -6.33 12.48
C TYR A 39 -1.64 -6.88 13.82
N GLN A 40 -0.84 -7.69 14.52
CA GLN A 40 -1.22 -8.39 15.76
C GLN A 40 -2.37 -9.40 15.60
N VAL A 41 -2.39 -10.10 14.47
CA VAL A 41 -3.25 -11.27 14.21
C VAL A 41 -2.39 -12.40 13.64
N SER A 42 -2.97 -13.59 13.48
CA SER A 42 -2.22 -14.72 12.91
C SER A 42 -1.86 -14.48 11.44
N GLU A 43 -0.77 -15.09 10.96
CA GLU A 43 -0.40 -15.03 9.55
C GLU A 43 -1.51 -15.57 8.63
N ASP A 44 -2.26 -16.57 9.09
CA ASP A 44 -3.38 -17.12 8.32
C ASP A 44 -4.56 -16.15 8.24
N GLU A 45 -4.82 -15.36 9.29
CA GLU A 45 -5.83 -14.30 9.24
C GLU A 45 -5.38 -13.17 8.29
N LEU A 46 -4.09 -12.82 8.28
CA LEU A 46 -3.51 -11.87 7.32
C LEU A 46 -3.63 -12.39 5.88
N LYS A 47 -3.29 -13.65 5.60
CA LYS A 47 -3.47 -14.27 4.27
C LYS A 47 -4.92 -14.20 3.82
N GLN A 48 -5.86 -14.56 4.69
CA GLN A 48 -7.28 -14.48 4.38
C GLN A 48 -7.74 -13.04 4.16
N GLY A 49 -7.26 -12.08 4.96
CA GLY A 49 -7.54 -10.66 4.78
C GLY A 49 -7.03 -10.11 3.45
N PHE A 50 -5.82 -10.48 3.06
CA PHE A 50 -5.20 -10.11 1.79
C PHE A 50 -5.96 -10.69 0.60
N GLN A 51 -6.36 -11.96 0.68
CA GLN A 51 -7.18 -12.61 -0.36
C GLN A 51 -8.56 -11.93 -0.47
N ARG A 52 -9.21 -11.61 0.65
CA ARG A 52 -10.50 -10.89 0.64
C ARG A 52 -10.37 -9.50 0.03
N LEU A 53 -9.28 -8.78 0.31
CA LEU A 53 -8.98 -7.51 -0.34
C LEU A 53 -8.87 -7.67 -1.86
N ARG A 54 -8.12 -8.66 -2.33
CA ARG A 54 -7.96 -8.98 -3.76
C ARG A 54 -9.30 -9.24 -4.45
N GLU A 55 -10.20 -9.98 -3.81
CA GLU A 55 -11.53 -10.28 -4.36
C GLU A 55 -12.49 -9.09 -4.32
N ALA A 56 -12.36 -8.23 -3.31
CA ALA A 56 -13.24 -7.08 -3.11
C ALA A 56 -12.85 -5.89 -4.00
N LEU A 57 -11.57 -5.67 -4.27
CA LEU A 57 -11.09 -4.52 -5.06
C LEU A 57 -11.79 -4.41 -6.43
N PRO A 58 -11.81 -5.45 -7.29
CA PRO A 58 -12.51 -5.37 -8.58
C PRO A 58 -14.01 -5.08 -8.48
N LYS A 59 -14.65 -5.50 -7.39
CA LYS A 59 -16.08 -5.27 -7.12
C LYS A 59 -16.37 -3.83 -6.67
N ASN A 60 -15.34 -3.06 -6.32
CA ASN A 60 -15.44 -1.70 -5.78
C ASN A 60 -14.73 -0.67 -6.68
N ASP A 61 -14.81 -0.85 -8.00
CA ASP A 61 -14.22 0.06 -9.01
C ASP A 61 -12.69 0.16 -9.00
N TRP A 62 -11.97 -0.82 -8.42
CA TRP A 62 -10.52 -0.93 -8.58
C TRP A 62 -10.17 -1.91 -9.70
N LYS A 63 -9.01 -1.73 -10.31
CA LYS A 63 -8.44 -2.67 -11.28
C LYS A 63 -7.10 -3.14 -10.75
N ILE A 64 -6.96 -4.43 -10.48
CA ILE A 64 -5.66 -5.01 -10.15
C ILE A 64 -4.81 -4.99 -11.41
N VAL A 65 -3.67 -4.30 -11.34
CA VAL A 65 -2.70 -4.15 -12.44
C VAL A 65 -1.45 -4.99 -12.22
N GLU A 66 -1.14 -5.33 -10.97
CA GLU A 66 -0.03 -6.19 -10.61
C GLU A 66 -0.41 -7.07 -9.42
N TYR A 67 0.03 -8.33 -9.44
CA TYR A 67 -0.16 -9.28 -8.35
C TYR A 67 0.92 -10.36 -8.41
N GLY A 68 1.69 -10.50 -7.34
CA GLY A 68 2.73 -11.53 -7.27
C GLY A 68 3.82 -11.20 -6.25
N PRO A 69 4.85 -12.05 -6.16
CA PRO A 69 6.02 -11.76 -5.34
C PRO A 69 6.77 -10.55 -5.90
N ASN A 70 7.08 -9.58 -5.04
CA ASN A 70 7.80 -8.38 -5.43
C ASN A 70 9.30 -8.64 -5.66
N LYS A 71 10.02 -7.61 -6.10
CA LYS A 71 11.46 -7.69 -6.41
C LYS A 71 12.37 -7.60 -5.17
N SER A 72 11.79 -7.55 -3.96
CA SER A 72 12.58 -7.52 -2.72
C SER A 72 13.30 -8.85 -2.52
N LYS A 73 14.30 -8.86 -1.62
CA LYS A 73 15.01 -10.09 -1.23
C LYS A 73 14.05 -11.15 -0.68
N ASP A 74 13.02 -10.73 0.03
CA ASP A 74 12.05 -11.61 0.69
C ASP A 74 10.93 -12.07 -0.26
N LYS A 75 10.86 -11.50 -1.47
CA LYS A 75 9.83 -11.78 -2.47
C LYS A 75 8.42 -11.65 -1.87
N THR A 76 8.21 -10.58 -1.12
CA THR A 76 6.96 -10.28 -0.42
C THR A 76 5.80 -10.32 -1.41
N LEU A 77 4.72 -11.02 -1.07
CA LEU A 77 3.55 -11.04 -1.93
C LEU A 77 2.91 -9.65 -1.93
N GLU A 78 2.82 -9.05 -3.11
CA GLU A 78 2.25 -7.72 -3.29
C GLU A 78 1.13 -7.70 -4.33
N MET A 79 0.34 -6.64 -4.27
CA MET A 79 -0.70 -6.35 -5.22
C MET A 79 -0.82 -4.85 -5.42
N THR A 80 -0.85 -4.41 -6.68
CA THR A 80 -1.14 -3.03 -7.04
C THR A 80 -2.48 -2.97 -7.76
N ALA A 81 -3.33 -2.02 -7.34
CA ALA A 81 -4.60 -1.77 -7.98
C ALA A 81 -4.85 -0.28 -8.19
N ASP A 82 -5.32 0.08 -9.38
CA ASP A 82 -5.66 1.45 -9.74
C ASP A 82 -7.15 1.68 -9.56
N TYR A 83 -7.49 2.86 -9.04
CA TYR A 83 -8.88 3.27 -8.96
C TYR A 83 -9.37 3.70 -10.35
N LYS A 84 -10.51 3.18 -10.80
CA LYS A 84 -10.99 3.44 -12.18
C LYS A 84 -11.49 4.86 -12.39
N LYS A 85 -11.86 5.57 -11.33
CA LYS A 85 -12.53 6.88 -11.42
C LYS A 85 -11.60 8.07 -11.21
N GLU A 86 -10.53 7.88 -10.45
CA GLU A 86 -9.60 8.95 -10.09
C GLU A 86 -8.17 8.43 -10.14
N ARG A 87 -7.20 9.35 -10.13
CA ARG A 87 -5.78 9.00 -10.26
C ARG A 87 -5.18 8.61 -8.91
N PHE A 88 -5.69 7.52 -8.34
CA PHE A 88 -5.16 6.88 -7.15
C PHE A 88 -4.84 5.42 -7.41
N SER A 89 -3.76 4.96 -6.81
CA SER A 89 -3.36 3.56 -6.78
C SER A 89 -3.25 3.11 -5.34
N VAL A 90 -3.49 1.83 -5.10
CA VAL A 90 -3.14 1.18 -3.86
C VAL A 90 -2.14 0.10 -4.13
N ASN A 91 -1.06 0.09 -3.36
CA ASN A 91 -0.16 -1.04 -3.24
C ASN A 91 -0.40 -1.69 -1.88
N ALA A 92 -0.58 -3.00 -1.87
CA ALA A 92 -0.81 -3.81 -0.69
C ALA A 92 0.25 -4.90 -0.61
N GLU A 93 0.91 -5.05 0.52
CA GLU A 93 1.98 -6.02 0.74
C GLU A 93 1.63 -6.93 1.93
N LEU A 94 1.81 -8.24 1.76
CA LEU A 94 1.61 -9.24 2.79
C LEU A 94 2.96 -9.65 3.39
N HIS A 95 3.27 -9.09 4.56
CA HIS A 95 4.48 -9.36 5.34
C HIS A 95 4.20 -10.50 6.32
N ILE A 96 4.69 -11.70 6.01
CA ILE A 96 4.54 -12.92 6.80
C ILE A 96 5.82 -13.75 6.71
N SER A 97 5.98 -14.73 7.60
CA SER A 97 7.10 -15.66 7.51
C SER A 97 7.03 -16.49 6.23
N THR A 98 8.18 -16.66 5.58
CA THR A 98 8.39 -17.53 4.43
C THR A 98 9.36 -18.65 4.79
N ALA A 99 9.63 -19.57 3.86
CA ALA A 99 10.64 -20.60 4.07
C ALA A 99 12.05 -20.03 4.27
N SER A 100 12.33 -18.83 3.74
CA SER A 100 13.65 -18.18 3.78
C SER A 100 13.75 -17.04 4.80
N THR A 101 12.62 -16.46 5.22
CA THR A 101 12.58 -15.25 6.05
C THR A 101 11.60 -15.44 7.20
N LYS A 102 12.03 -15.16 8.43
CA LYS A 102 11.15 -15.19 9.60
C LYS A 102 10.67 -13.79 9.91
N GLU A 103 9.37 -13.56 9.77
CA GLU A 103 8.77 -12.26 10.06
C GLU A 103 8.51 -12.12 11.57
N LYS A 104 9.03 -11.06 12.18
CA LYS A 104 8.85 -10.82 13.62
C LYS A 104 7.54 -10.11 13.89
N THR A 105 7.05 -9.34 12.93
CA THR A 105 5.83 -8.55 13.09
C THR A 105 4.97 -8.69 11.85
N PRO A 106 4.27 -9.84 11.69
CA PRO A 106 3.43 -10.07 10.52
C PRO A 106 2.36 -9.00 10.38
N LEU A 107 2.16 -8.51 9.16
CA LEU A 107 1.23 -7.43 8.84
C LEU A 107 0.77 -7.46 7.39
N ILE A 108 -0.30 -6.74 7.10
CA ILE A 108 -0.57 -6.24 5.75
C ILE A 108 -0.25 -4.75 5.76
N LEU A 109 0.69 -4.32 4.92
CA LEU A 109 0.99 -2.91 4.67
C LEU A 109 0.13 -2.44 3.50
N ILE A 110 -0.52 -1.29 3.65
CA ILE A 110 -1.31 -0.64 2.61
C ILE A 110 -0.73 0.74 2.36
N ASN A 111 -0.32 0.97 1.12
CA ASN A 111 0.13 2.24 0.60
C ASN A 111 -0.93 2.78 -0.37
N VAL A 112 -1.69 3.80 0.03
CA VAL A 112 -2.55 4.54 -0.91
C VAL A 112 -1.73 5.69 -1.49
N VAL A 113 -1.57 5.70 -2.80
CA VAL A 113 -0.69 6.63 -3.53
C VAL A 113 -1.51 7.43 -4.53
N SER A 114 -1.30 8.74 -4.60
CA SER A 114 -1.88 9.54 -5.69
C SER A 114 -1.03 9.48 -6.95
N ALA A 115 -1.59 9.95 -8.07
CA ALA A 115 -0.77 10.40 -9.18
C ALA A 115 0.11 11.58 -8.78
N CYS A 116 1.07 11.87 -9.64
CA CYS A 116 1.94 13.03 -9.54
C CYS A 116 1.18 14.32 -9.84
N PHE A 117 1.29 15.28 -8.93
CA PHE A 117 0.73 16.62 -9.02
C PHE A 117 1.83 17.66 -9.04
N ARG A 118 1.57 18.79 -9.72
CA ARG A 118 2.52 19.91 -9.77
C ARG A 118 2.45 20.72 -8.48
N ALA A 119 3.59 20.88 -7.83
CA ALA A 119 3.74 21.74 -6.68
C ALA A 119 3.54 23.22 -7.07
N PRO A 120 2.99 24.05 -6.16
CA PRO A 120 2.94 25.49 -6.36
C PRO A 120 4.33 26.08 -6.66
N ALA A 121 4.36 27.17 -7.43
CA ALA A 121 5.62 27.83 -7.76
C ALA A 121 6.35 28.28 -6.47
N GLY A 122 7.63 27.92 -6.36
CA GLY A 122 8.46 28.22 -5.19
C GLY A 122 8.40 27.20 -4.05
N THR A 123 7.60 26.14 -4.17
CA THR A 123 7.65 25.00 -3.25
C THR A 123 8.97 24.24 -3.43
N LYS A 124 9.66 23.97 -2.32
CA LYS A 124 10.88 23.15 -2.29
C LYS A 124 10.53 21.74 -1.83
N LEU A 125 10.46 20.81 -2.78
CA LEU A 125 10.11 19.42 -2.48
C LEU A 125 11.26 18.65 -1.82
N ASP A 126 12.49 19.15 -1.86
CA ASP A 126 13.67 18.52 -1.26
C ASP A 126 13.82 18.77 0.25
N GLN A 127 12.99 19.63 0.87
CA GLN A 127 13.14 20.09 2.26
C GLN A 127 11.99 19.69 3.21
N GLU A 128 10.95 19.03 2.70
CA GLU A 128 9.71 18.75 3.45
C GLU A 128 9.63 17.29 3.98
N PHE A 129 10.75 16.55 4.01
CA PHE A 129 10.83 15.13 4.40
C PHE A 129 11.81 14.87 5.54
#